data_AF-A0A0G0XJZ3-F1
#
_entry.id   AF-A0A0G0XJZ3-F1
#
_cell.length_a   1.000
_cell.length_b   1.000
_cell.length_c   1.000
_cell.angle_alpha   90.00
_cell.angle_beta   90.00
_cell.angle_gamma   90.00
#
_symmetry.space_group_name_H-M   'P 1'
#
loop_
_entity.id
_entity.type
_entity.pdbx_description
1 polymer ?
#
loop_
_entity_poly.entity_id
_entity_poly.type
_entity_poly.pdbx_seq_one_letter_code
_entity_poly.pdbx_strand_id
1 'polypeptide(L)'
;MDNHFRSALLGKVVFRDKEGNLYRDVDIKGMGPISPPSSDDPLLMVESIEAGSARNIAKGKTPWGFLDWGFAETDRDMSEFFIKQGLRTHRALAIIRLDEIIAKNGEKISVSKARKFGYIKYTTEPVIEVRAFGTKARIADAKDQVLSEDAKHIVAQELGKDPYNFSKEDYVQWFAQTLGKQVAIIHNAGFIHGYLTDHNITLDCRIVDLDSVKKIKTDKWLDDKQVKNDLLWAIRSLNWLGRFQDIKGGARNNLTSDFFDSYISNLTTKVNPEDIISFKRSVLNEVVIE
;
A
#
# COMPACT_ATOMS: atom_id res chain seq x y z
N MET A 1 -11.16 -11.76 -8.31
CA MET A 1 -12.07 -10.99 -7.44
C MET A 1 -11.24 -9.99 -6.66
N ASP A 2 -11.70 -8.76 -6.53
CA ASP A 2 -10.98 -7.65 -5.87
C ASP A 2 -10.85 -7.98 -4.37
N ASN A 3 -9.64 -8.29 -3.87
CA ASN A 3 -9.39 -8.62 -2.45
C ASN A 3 -9.45 -7.39 -1.52
N HIS A 4 -10.11 -6.33 -1.99
CA HIS A 4 -10.13 -5.02 -1.36
C HIS A 4 -11.50 -4.77 -0.73
N PHE A 5 -11.59 -5.02 0.57
CA PHE A 5 -12.87 -5.00 1.31
C PHE A 5 -13.57 -3.63 1.30
N ARG A 6 -12.84 -2.53 1.09
CA ARG A 6 -13.36 -1.15 1.17
C ARG A 6 -12.91 -0.19 0.07
N SER A 7 -12.35 -0.73 -1.01
CA SER A 7 -11.94 0.09 -2.15
C SER A 7 -12.20 -0.60 -3.48
N ALA A 8 -12.82 0.11 -4.43
CA ALA A 8 -13.13 -0.40 -5.77
C ALA A 8 -12.39 0.38 -6.84
N LEU A 9 -12.10 -0.29 -7.96
CA LEU A 9 -11.68 0.39 -9.18
C LEU A 9 -12.88 1.16 -9.76
N LEU A 10 -12.75 2.48 -9.88
CA LEU A 10 -13.74 3.33 -10.52
C LEU A 10 -13.60 3.29 -12.05
N GLY A 11 -12.35 3.27 -12.54
CA GLY A 11 -12.07 3.22 -13.97
C GLY A 11 -10.58 3.24 -14.29
N LYS A 12 -10.27 3.12 -15.58
CA LYS A 12 -8.90 3.20 -16.11
C LYS A 12 -8.78 4.36 -17.09
N VAL A 13 -7.93 5.33 -16.78
CA VAL A 13 -7.61 6.50 -17.60
C VAL A 13 -6.14 6.81 -17.48
N VAL A 14 -5.41 6.85 -18.60
CA VAL A 14 -3.96 7.10 -18.60
C VAL A 14 -3.69 8.60 -18.49
N PHE A 15 -2.92 9.02 -17.49
CA PHE A 15 -2.46 10.40 -17.35
C PHE A 15 -1.09 10.47 -16.63
N ARG A 16 -0.45 11.64 -16.66
CA ARG A 16 0.78 11.91 -15.92
C ARG A 16 0.61 13.10 -14.99
N ASP A 17 1.32 13.09 -13.88
CA ASP A 17 1.46 14.27 -13.04
C ASP A 17 2.62 15.18 -13.48
N LYS A 18 2.80 16.30 -12.75
CA LYS A 18 3.87 17.27 -13.01
C LYS A 18 5.27 16.75 -12.65
N GLU A 19 5.35 15.71 -11.81
CA GLU A 19 6.58 14.99 -11.48
C GLU A 19 6.93 13.92 -12.53
N GLY A 20 6.06 13.72 -13.53
CA GLY A 20 6.24 12.79 -14.64
C GLY A 20 5.76 11.36 -14.35
N ASN A 21 5.17 11.10 -13.19
CA ASN A 21 4.65 9.78 -12.82
C ASN A 21 3.44 9.42 -13.68
N LEU A 22 3.42 8.20 -14.22
CA LEU A 22 2.29 7.68 -14.98
C LEU A 22 1.23 7.12 -14.02
N TYR A 23 -0.04 7.38 -14.30
CA TYR A 23 -1.18 6.80 -13.61
C TYR A 23 -2.17 6.26 -14.64
N ARG A 24 -2.93 5.23 -14.26
CA ARG A 24 -3.96 4.61 -15.09
C ARG A 24 -5.18 4.23 -14.27
N ASP A 25 -4.99 3.50 -13.18
CA ASP A 25 -6.07 3.00 -12.36
C ASP A 25 -6.55 4.10 -11.40
N VAL A 26 -7.83 4.46 -11.49
CA VAL A 26 -8.49 5.36 -10.54
C VAL A 26 -9.39 4.53 -9.66
N ASP A 27 -9.13 4.54 -8.37
CA ASP A 27 -9.87 3.80 -7.36
C ASP A 27 -10.55 4.74 -6.36
N ILE A 28 -11.53 4.20 -5.63
CA ILE A 28 -12.21 4.90 -4.55
C ILE A 28 -12.13 4.07 -3.27
N LYS A 29 -11.65 4.66 -2.17
CA LYS A 29 -11.54 4.06 -0.84
C LYS A 29 -12.55 4.72 0.10
N GLY A 30 -13.18 3.92 0.96
CA GLY A 30 -14.18 4.42 1.93
C GLY A 30 -15.63 4.31 1.45
N MET A 31 -15.90 3.60 0.36
CA MET A 31 -17.24 3.44 -0.20
C MET A 31 -18.14 2.42 0.53
N GLY A 32 -17.66 1.84 1.64
CA GLY A 32 -18.31 0.72 2.31
C GLY A 32 -17.79 -0.65 1.88
N PRO A 33 -18.36 -1.73 2.44
CA PRO A 33 -17.97 -3.10 2.12
C PRO A 33 -18.35 -3.49 0.69
N ILE A 34 -17.41 -4.03 -0.10
CA ILE A 34 -17.63 -4.42 -1.52
C ILE A 34 -17.94 -5.91 -1.69
N SER A 35 -17.55 -6.75 -0.73
CA SER A 35 -17.94 -8.16 -0.67
C SER A 35 -18.85 -8.38 0.53
N PRO A 36 -19.96 -9.14 0.40
CA PRO A 36 -20.65 -9.62 1.58
C PRO A 36 -19.66 -10.49 2.36
N PRO A 37 -19.58 -10.36 3.70
CA PRO A 37 -18.87 -11.35 4.49
C PRO A 37 -19.36 -12.74 4.08
N SER A 38 -18.45 -13.70 3.95
CA SER A 38 -18.81 -15.09 4.21
C SER A 38 -19.58 -15.11 5.53
N SER A 39 -20.66 -15.89 5.63
CA SER A 39 -21.56 -15.97 6.79
C SER A 39 -20.87 -16.11 8.16
N ASP A 40 -19.58 -16.44 8.16
CA ASP A 40 -18.73 -16.69 9.32
C ASP A 40 -17.88 -15.48 9.78
N ASP A 41 -17.96 -14.32 9.11
CA ASP A 41 -17.25 -13.08 9.54
C ASP A 41 -18.21 -11.97 10.00
N PRO A 42 -18.60 -11.95 11.29
CA PRO A 42 -19.55 -10.99 11.86
C PRO A 42 -19.04 -9.54 11.89
N LEU A 43 -17.76 -9.28 11.54
CA LEU A 43 -17.18 -7.93 11.58
C LEU A 43 -17.57 -7.05 10.38
N LEU A 44 -18.05 -7.64 9.29
CA LEU A 44 -18.38 -6.93 8.04
C LEU A 44 -19.88 -6.59 7.90
N MET A 45 -20.72 -7.07 8.81
CA MET A 45 -22.15 -6.72 8.83
C MET A 45 -22.35 -5.47 9.69
N VAL A 46 -22.85 -4.39 9.09
CA VAL A 46 -23.50 -3.31 9.84
C VAL A 46 -24.80 -3.91 10.41
N GLU A 47 -24.71 -4.62 11.53
CA GLU A 47 -25.90 -4.90 12.32
C GLU A 47 -26.41 -3.56 12.83
N SER A 48 -27.70 -3.29 12.59
CA SER A 48 -28.37 -2.15 13.18
C SER A 48 -28.24 -2.27 14.69
N ILE A 49 -27.38 -1.47 15.31
CA ILE A 49 -27.32 -1.43 16.77
C ILE A 49 -28.59 -0.70 17.22
N GLU A 50 -29.38 -1.31 18.11
CA GLU A 50 -30.64 -0.71 18.59
C GLU A 50 -30.44 0.74 19.03
N ALA A 51 -31.39 1.60 18.66
CA ALA A 51 -31.39 3.02 18.98
C ALA A 51 -31.37 3.23 20.50
N GLY A 52 -30.19 3.56 21.04
CA GLY A 52 -29.94 3.71 22.48
C GLY A 52 -28.56 3.20 22.90
N SER A 53 -27.94 2.34 22.09
CA SER A 53 -26.63 1.71 22.32
C SER A 53 -25.42 2.53 21.82
N ALA A 54 -25.64 3.65 21.13
CA ALA A 54 -24.57 4.49 20.56
C ALA A 54 -23.55 5.01 21.60
N ARG A 55 -23.94 5.08 22.88
CA ARG A 55 -23.05 5.42 24.01
C ARG A 55 -22.10 4.29 24.40
N ASN A 56 -22.37 3.06 23.99
CA ASN A 56 -21.64 1.84 24.33
C ASN A 56 -20.80 1.27 23.16
N ILE A 57 -20.75 1.96 22.03
CA ILE A 57 -19.80 1.62 20.95
C ILE A 57 -18.40 1.96 21.47
N ALA A 58 -17.68 0.93 21.93
CA ALA A 58 -16.30 1.06 22.37
C ALA A 58 -15.47 1.81 21.32
N LYS A 59 -14.49 2.61 21.76
CA LYS A 59 -13.47 3.23 20.90
C LYS A 59 -12.99 2.19 19.88
N GLY A 60 -13.20 2.44 18.58
CA GLY A 60 -12.69 1.56 17.50
C GLY A 60 -13.72 0.77 16.70
N LYS A 61 -15.03 0.88 16.98
CA LYS A 61 -16.09 0.19 16.21
C LYS A 61 -16.82 1.11 15.21
N THR A 62 -16.10 1.89 14.41
CA THR A 62 -16.70 2.38 13.14
C THR A 62 -16.91 1.14 12.26
N PRO A 63 -18.07 0.96 11.59
CA PRO A 63 -18.25 -0.21 10.75
C PRO A 63 -17.16 -0.32 9.69
N TRP A 64 -16.73 -1.54 9.44
CA TRP A 64 -15.76 -1.84 8.40
C TRP A 64 -16.27 -1.32 7.05
N GLY A 65 -15.39 -0.67 6.28
CA GLY A 65 -15.76 -0.09 4.98
C GLY A 65 -15.65 1.43 4.90
N PHE A 66 -15.80 2.14 6.02
CA PHE A 66 -15.66 3.61 6.04
C PHE A 66 -14.19 4.04 6.07
N LEU A 67 -13.94 5.22 5.51
CA LEU A 67 -12.71 5.99 5.67
C LEU A 67 -13.04 7.27 6.44
N ASP A 68 -12.19 7.61 7.41
CA ASP A 68 -12.31 8.84 8.20
C ASP A 68 -11.44 9.94 7.58
N TRP A 69 -11.89 11.19 7.66
CA TRP A 69 -11.17 12.37 7.18
C TRP A 69 -9.71 12.39 7.64
N GLY A 70 -9.44 12.13 8.92
CA GLY A 70 -8.06 12.21 9.45
C GLY A 70 -7.11 11.19 8.81
N PHE A 71 -7.60 9.99 8.51
CA PHE A 71 -6.82 8.98 7.81
C PHE A 71 -6.61 9.34 6.33
N ALA A 72 -7.65 9.81 5.64
CA ALA A 72 -7.55 10.24 4.24
C ALA A 72 -6.59 11.44 4.08
N GLU A 73 -6.66 12.40 5.00
CA GLU A 73 -5.76 13.56 5.01
C GLU A 73 -4.30 13.15 5.26
N THR A 74 -4.06 12.23 6.20
CA THR A 74 -2.72 11.69 6.45
C THR A 74 -2.18 10.95 5.22
N ASP A 75 -2.99 10.10 4.59
CA ASP A 75 -2.58 9.34 3.39
C ASP A 75 -2.27 10.27 2.20
N ARG A 76 -3.10 11.30 1.97
CA ARG A 76 -2.84 12.38 1.00
C ARG A 76 -1.53 13.10 1.32
N ASP A 77 -1.36 13.61 2.53
CA ASP A 77 -0.21 14.45 2.87
C ASP A 77 1.10 13.67 2.80
N MET A 78 1.10 12.42 3.26
CA MET A 78 2.27 11.56 3.18
C MET A 78 2.57 11.14 1.73
N SER A 79 1.55 10.81 0.92
CA SER A 79 1.76 10.50 -0.49
C SER A 79 2.36 11.68 -1.25
N GLU A 80 1.83 12.90 -1.09
CA GLU A 80 2.36 14.11 -1.71
C GLU A 80 3.77 14.47 -1.22
N PHE A 81 4.05 14.26 0.07
CA PHE A 81 5.38 14.45 0.65
C PHE A 81 6.42 13.52 0.02
N PHE A 82 6.07 12.25 -0.18
CA PHE A 82 6.99 11.26 -0.72
C PHE A 82 7.10 11.31 -2.25
N ILE A 83 6.03 11.66 -2.99
CA ILE A 83 6.07 11.89 -4.44
C ILE A 83 7.12 12.94 -4.78
N LYS A 84 7.18 14.04 -4.02
CA LYS A 84 8.19 15.10 -4.18
C LYS A 84 9.63 14.63 -3.97
N GLN A 85 9.82 13.50 -3.28
CA GLN A 85 11.12 12.86 -3.07
C GLN A 85 11.40 11.73 -4.06
N GLY A 86 10.51 11.54 -5.04
CA GLY A 86 10.64 10.51 -6.07
C GLY A 86 10.15 9.13 -5.64
N LEU A 87 9.37 9.03 -4.56
CA LEU A 87 8.72 7.78 -4.20
C LEU A 87 7.62 7.45 -5.21
N ARG A 88 7.63 6.22 -5.71
CA ARG A 88 6.52 5.57 -6.39
C ARG A 88 5.47 5.22 -5.34
N THR A 89 4.40 6.00 -5.32
CA THR A 89 3.22 5.77 -4.46
C THR A 89 1.94 6.13 -5.24
N HIS A 90 0.79 5.95 -4.62
CA HIS A 90 -0.47 6.44 -5.15
C HIS A 90 -0.58 7.95 -5.00
N ARG A 91 -1.53 8.56 -5.72
CA ARG A 91 -1.84 9.98 -5.54
C ARG A 91 -3.30 10.16 -5.16
N ALA A 92 -3.58 10.87 -4.09
CA ALA A 92 -4.93 11.27 -3.74
C ALA A 92 -5.41 12.38 -4.70
N LEU A 93 -6.40 12.08 -5.54
CA LEU A 93 -6.99 13.02 -6.49
C LEU A 93 -8.04 13.91 -5.83
N ALA A 94 -8.83 13.34 -4.92
CA ALA A 94 -9.87 14.05 -4.20
C ALA A 94 -10.20 13.35 -2.88
N ILE A 95 -10.60 14.14 -1.88
CA ILE A 95 -11.24 13.65 -0.65
C ILE A 95 -12.64 14.28 -0.62
N ILE A 96 -13.66 13.43 -0.69
CA ILE A 96 -15.06 13.84 -0.80
C ILE A 96 -15.74 13.57 0.54
N ARG A 97 -16.22 14.63 1.20
CA ARG A 97 -17.04 14.50 2.42
C ARG A 97 -18.40 13.92 2.07
N LEU A 98 -18.87 13.00 2.91
CA LEU A 98 -20.19 12.41 2.75
C LEU A 98 -21.20 13.12 3.64
N ASP A 99 -22.30 13.58 3.05
CA ASP A 99 -23.46 14.09 3.79
C ASP A 99 -24.43 12.96 4.16
N GLU A 100 -24.38 11.86 3.41
CA GLU A 100 -25.26 10.69 3.53
C GLU A 100 -24.47 9.39 3.42
N ILE A 101 -24.97 8.35 4.09
CA ILE A 101 -24.52 6.96 3.94
C ILE A 101 -25.68 6.10 3.44
N ILE A 102 -25.36 4.97 2.80
CA ILE A 102 -26.35 3.98 2.37
C ILE A 102 -26.46 2.89 3.42
N ALA A 103 -27.65 2.70 3.99
CA ALA A 103 -27.93 1.61 4.92
C ALA A 103 -28.09 0.27 4.18
N LYS A 104 -28.07 -0.84 4.92
CA LYS A 104 -28.21 -2.20 4.37
C LYS A 104 -29.49 -2.41 3.53
N ASN A 105 -30.57 -1.69 3.85
CA ASN A 105 -31.83 -1.72 3.12
C ASN A 105 -31.85 -0.80 1.88
N GLY A 106 -30.73 -0.13 1.56
CA GLY A 106 -30.62 0.85 0.47
C GLY A 106 -31.11 2.25 0.83
N GLU A 107 -31.61 2.49 2.05
CA GLU A 107 -32.04 3.82 2.50
C GLU A 107 -30.83 4.76 2.62
N LYS A 108 -30.99 6.00 2.13
CA LYS A 108 -30.05 7.08 2.39
C LYS A 108 -30.29 7.66 3.77
N ILE A 109 -29.26 7.64 4.61
CA ILE A 109 -29.29 8.17 5.96
C ILE A 109 -28.27 9.30 6.04
N SER A 110 -28.69 10.50 6.44
CA SER A 110 -27.74 11.60 6.66
C SER A 110 -26.70 11.22 7.72
N VAL A 111 -25.47 11.69 7.58
CA VAL A 111 -24.38 11.43 8.54
C VAL A 111 -24.75 11.86 9.95
N SER A 112 -25.50 12.97 10.11
CA SER A 112 -26.00 13.42 11.41
C SER A 112 -27.00 12.41 12.03
N LYS A 113 -27.94 11.90 11.23
CA LYS A 113 -28.89 10.84 11.61
C LYS A 113 -28.16 9.54 11.93
N ALA A 114 -27.18 9.16 11.11
CA ALA A 114 -26.35 7.97 11.29
C ALA A 114 -25.56 8.02 12.62
N ARG A 115 -24.95 9.17 12.96
CA ARG A 115 -24.29 9.39 14.26
C ARG A 115 -25.28 9.29 15.43
N LYS A 116 -26.46 9.91 15.31
CA LYS A 116 -27.50 9.90 16.36
C LYS A 116 -27.99 8.48 16.66
N PHE A 117 -28.13 7.65 15.63
CA PHE A 117 -28.58 6.27 15.77
C PHE A 117 -27.44 5.26 16.00
N GLY A 118 -26.18 5.69 16.04
CA GLY A 118 -25.05 4.82 16.34
C GLY A 118 -24.56 3.97 15.16
N TYR A 119 -24.91 4.30 13.92
CA TYR A 119 -24.37 3.63 12.74
C TYR A 119 -22.88 3.94 12.53
N ILE A 120 -22.44 5.13 12.93
CA ILE A 120 -21.04 5.57 12.86
C ILE A 120 -20.71 6.34 14.14
N LYS A 121 -19.44 6.30 14.54
CA LYS A 121 -18.97 7.03 15.74
C LYS A 121 -19.20 8.54 15.55
N TYR A 122 -19.56 9.23 16.63
CA TYR A 122 -19.84 10.67 16.61
C TYR A 122 -18.66 11.51 16.09
N THR A 123 -17.42 11.08 16.37
CA THR A 123 -16.21 11.77 15.92
C THR A 123 -15.76 11.37 14.51
N THR A 124 -16.39 10.37 13.89
CA THR A 124 -15.99 9.95 12.54
C THR A 124 -16.54 10.93 11.53
N GLU A 125 -15.67 11.44 10.67
CA GLU A 125 -16.03 12.25 9.51
C GLU A 125 -15.88 11.37 8.27
N PRO A 126 -16.98 10.73 7.80
CA PRO A 126 -16.89 9.77 6.71
C PRO A 126 -16.59 10.48 5.39
N VAL A 127 -15.61 9.93 4.67
CA VAL A 127 -15.16 10.44 3.38
C VAL A 127 -14.99 9.31 2.36
N ILE A 128 -14.99 9.69 1.08
CA ILE A 128 -14.43 8.88 0.01
C ILE A 128 -13.11 9.51 -0.41
N GLU A 129 -12.06 8.71 -0.47
CA GLU A 129 -10.78 9.11 -1.05
C GLU A 129 -10.68 8.52 -2.47
N VAL A 130 -10.51 9.40 -3.46
CA VAL A 130 -10.27 9.02 -4.86
C VAL A 130 -8.77 8.98 -5.07
N ARG A 131 -8.22 7.83 -5.47
CA ARG A 131 -6.77 7.63 -5.60
C ARG A 131 -6.40 7.17 -7.00
N ALA A 132 -5.19 7.53 -7.41
CA ALA A 132 -4.60 7.14 -8.68
C ALA A 132 -3.38 6.24 -8.49
N PHE A 133 -3.29 5.19 -9.30
CA PHE A 133 -2.18 4.24 -9.36
C PHE A 133 -1.76 4.01 -10.81
N GLY A 134 -0.54 3.52 -11.05
CA GLY A 134 -0.24 2.89 -12.35
C GLY A 134 -1.03 1.59 -12.48
N THR A 135 -0.90 0.69 -11.50
CA THR A 135 -1.86 -0.40 -11.27
C THR A 135 -2.22 -0.47 -9.79
N LYS A 136 -3.49 -0.76 -9.47
CA LYS A 136 -3.87 -1.00 -8.07
C LYS A 136 -3.61 -2.43 -7.59
N ALA A 137 -3.34 -3.35 -8.51
CA ALA A 137 -3.08 -4.75 -8.19
C ALA A 137 -1.85 -4.88 -7.29
N ARG A 138 -1.94 -5.71 -6.25
CA ARG A 138 -0.90 -5.88 -5.22
C ARG A 138 -0.03 -7.10 -5.51
N ILE A 139 1.10 -7.21 -4.82
CA ILE A 139 1.91 -8.44 -4.83
C ILE A 139 1.07 -9.65 -4.37
N ALA A 140 0.13 -9.45 -3.44
CA ALA A 140 -0.82 -10.48 -3.02
C ALA A 140 -1.66 -11.06 -4.19
N ASP A 141 -1.86 -10.27 -5.25
CA ASP A 141 -2.59 -10.65 -6.45
C ASP A 141 -1.69 -11.25 -7.55
N ALA A 142 -0.38 -11.41 -7.30
CA ALA A 142 0.59 -11.89 -8.31
C ALA A 142 0.31 -13.29 -8.86
N LYS A 143 -0.51 -14.09 -8.16
CA LYS A 143 -0.99 -15.40 -8.67
C LYS A 143 -1.94 -15.26 -9.86
N ASP A 144 -2.56 -14.10 -10.04
CA ASP A 144 -3.37 -13.78 -11.21
C ASP A 144 -2.45 -13.36 -12.36
N GLN A 145 -2.35 -14.23 -13.37
CA GLN A 145 -1.48 -14.00 -14.52
C GLN A 145 -1.92 -12.79 -15.35
N VAL A 146 -3.23 -12.49 -15.42
CA VAL A 146 -3.73 -11.35 -16.19
C VAL A 146 -3.31 -10.06 -15.53
N LEU A 147 -3.43 -9.96 -14.20
CA LEU A 147 -3.00 -8.77 -13.45
C LEU A 147 -1.47 -8.59 -13.48
N SER A 148 -0.73 -9.70 -13.41
CA SER A 148 0.74 -9.67 -13.49
C SER A 148 1.25 -9.22 -14.85
N GLU A 149 0.71 -9.75 -15.94
CA GLU A 149 1.09 -9.36 -17.30
C GLU A 149 0.67 -7.92 -17.60
N ASP A 150 -0.50 -7.49 -17.15
CA ASP A 150 -0.96 -6.10 -17.27
C ASP A 150 0.00 -5.13 -16.55
N ALA A 151 0.40 -5.44 -15.31
CA ALA A 151 1.38 -4.64 -14.56
C ALA A 151 2.74 -4.60 -15.26
N LYS A 152 3.23 -5.74 -15.75
CA LYS A 152 4.48 -5.84 -16.52
C LYS A 152 4.44 -4.96 -17.76
N HIS A 153 3.33 -4.95 -18.50
CA HIS A 153 3.17 -4.11 -19.68
C HIS A 153 3.20 -2.61 -19.36
N ILE A 154 2.55 -2.18 -18.28
CA ILE A 154 2.61 -0.77 -17.82
C ILE A 154 4.05 -0.40 -17.51
N VAL A 155 4.77 -1.25 -16.77
CA VAL A 155 6.17 -1.01 -16.42
C VAL A 155 7.04 -0.94 -17.68
N ALA A 156 6.85 -1.85 -18.63
CA ALA A 156 7.58 -1.81 -19.90
C ALA A 156 7.37 -0.47 -20.63
N GLN A 157 6.12 0.00 -20.72
CA GLN A 157 5.77 1.29 -21.33
C GLN A 157 6.42 2.47 -20.59
N GLU A 158 6.42 2.45 -19.25
CA GLU A 158 7.10 3.47 -18.45
C GLU A 158 8.61 3.51 -18.72
N LEU A 159 9.23 2.35 -18.94
CA LEU A 159 10.64 2.20 -19.25
C LEU A 159 10.99 2.43 -20.72
N GLY A 160 10.00 2.70 -21.58
CA GLY A 160 10.20 2.81 -23.04
C GLY A 160 10.61 1.50 -23.70
N LYS A 161 10.34 0.35 -23.05
CA LYS A 161 10.56 -0.98 -23.58
C LYS A 161 9.32 -1.48 -24.31
N ASP A 162 9.52 -2.35 -25.30
CA ASP A 162 8.42 -3.10 -25.92
C ASP A 162 7.81 -4.08 -24.90
N PRO A 163 6.51 -3.97 -24.56
CA PRO A 163 5.85 -4.84 -23.60
C PRO A 163 5.96 -6.34 -23.90
N TYR A 164 6.04 -6.71 -25.18
CA TYR A 164 6.13 -8.12 -25.60
C TYR A 164 7.55 -8.69 -25.50
N ASN A 165 8.56 -7.82 -25.39
CA ASN A 165 9.97 -8.18 -25.23
C ASN A 165 10.49 -7.96 -23.80
N PHE A 166 9.68 -7.44 -22.89
CA PHE A 166 10.03 -7.28 -21.48
C PHE A 166 9.77 -8.60 -20.74
N SER A 167 10.85 -9.36 -20.50
CA SER A 167 10.81 -10.68 -19.87
C SER A 167 10.33 -10.62 -18.41
N LYS A 168 9.91 -11.76 -17.86
CA LYS A 168 9.55 -11.84 -16.43
C LYS A 168 10.78 -11.61 -15.55
N GLU A 169 11.93 -12.10 -15.97
CA GLU A 169 13.21 -11.92 -15.30
C GLU A 169 13.61 -10.45 -15.24
N ASP A 170 13.55 -9.74 -16.37
CA ASP A 170 13.80 -8.30 -16.45
C ASP A 170 12.84 -7.52 -15.54
N TYR A 171 11.56 -7.90 -15.54
CA TYR A 171 10.53 -7.27 -14.72
C TYR A 171 10.78 -7.46 -13.23
N VAL A 172 11.04 -8.69 -12.77
CA VAL A 172 11.26 -8.95 -11.34
C VAL A 172 12.60 -8.37 -10.87
N GLN A 173 13.63 -8.34 -11.72
CA GLN A 173 14.87 -7.64 -11.45
C GLN A 173 14.65 -6.12 -11.31
N TRP A 174 13.94 -5.52 -12.26
CA TRP A 174 13.54 -4.11 -12.16
C TRP A 174 12.75 -3.85 -10.87
N PHE A 175 11.84 -4.75 -10.51
CA PHE A 175 11.01 -4.63 -9.31
C PHE A 175 11.87 -4.66 -8.04
N ALA A 176 12.83 -5.60 -7.94
CA ALA A 176 13.75 -5.70 -6.80
C ALA A 176 14.55 -4.40 -6.61
N GLN A 177 15.16 -3.92 -7.69
CA GLN A 177 15.94 -2.68 -7.67
C GLN A 177 15.05 -1.47 -7.33
N THR A 178 13.86 -1.38 -7.94
CA THR A 178 12.93 -0.28 -7.71
C THR A 178 12.46 -0.26 -6.26
N LEU A 179 12.09 -1.41 -5.69
CA LEU A 179 11.62 -1.53 -4.31
C LEU A 179 12.72 -1.12 -3.31
N GLY A 180 13.96 -1.55 -3.55
CA GLY A 180 15.12 -1.15 -2.72
C GLY A 180 15.26 0.37 -2.68
N LYS A 181 15.18 1.03 -3.84
CA LYS A 181 15.18 2.49 -3.93
C LYS A 181 13.98 3.12 -3.22
N GLN A 182 12.77 2.56 -3.38
CA GLN A 182 11.57 3.10 -2.73
C GLN A 182 11.69 3.09 -1.20
N VAL A 183 12.16 1.97 -0.62
CA VAL A 183 12.34 1.87 0.83
C VAL A 183 13.43 2.82 1.32
N ALA A 184 14.51 3.00 0.55
CA ALA A 184 15.55 3.97 0.87
C ALA A 184 15.01 5.41 0.95
N ILE A 185 14.10 5.80 0.05
CA ILE A 185 13.46 7.13 0.08
C ILE A 185 12.68 7.34 1.40
N ILE A 186 11.90 6.34 1.83
CA ILE A 186 11.13 6.42 3.08
C ILE A 186 12.08 6.59 4.28
N HIS A 187 13.11 5.76 4.36
CA HIS A 187 14.07 5.80 5.48
C HIS A 187 14.94 7.06 5.48
N ASN A 188 15.39 7.54 4.32
CA ASN A 188 16.11 8.81 4.17
C ASN A 188 15.29 10.01 4.65
N ALA A 189 13.98 9.97 4.47
CA ALA A 189 13.07 11.00 4.95
C ALA A 189 12.84 10.94 6.48
N GLY A 190 13.45 9.98 7.18
CA GLY A 190 13.29 9.79 8.63
C GLY A 190 12.01 9.06 9.03
N PHE A 191 11.45 8.25 8.12
CA PHE A 191 10.21 7.52 8.35
C PHE A 191 10.40 6.01 8.20
N ILE A 192 9.44 5.27 8.74
CA ILE A 192 9.20 3.84 8.53
C ILE A 192 7.76 3.67 8.11
N HIS A 193 7.49 2.70 7.24
CA HIS A 193 6.14 2.32 6.88
C HIS A 193 5.50 1.42 7.94
N GLY A 194 6.25 0.44 8.45
CA GLY A 194 5.82 -0.51 9.47
C GLY A 194 5.00 -1.71 8.97
N TYR A 195 4.58 -1.71 7.69
CA TYR A 195 3.71 -2.74 7.10
C TYR A 195 3.98 -2.94 5.60
N LEU A 196 5.24 -3.14 5.19
CA LEU A 196 5.61 -3.43 3.79
C LEU A 196 5.29 -4.86 3.34
N THR A 197 4.09 -5.34 3.68
CA THR A 197 3.57 -6.64 3.27
C THR A 197 3.18 -6.63 1.79
N ASP A 198 2.89 -7.80 1.25
CA ASP A 198 2.46 -8.01 -0.13
C ASP A 198 1.13 -7.34 -0.48
N HIS A 199 0.36 -6.92 0.52
CA HIS A 199 -0.88 -6.16 0.35
C HIS A 199 -0.65 -4.64 0.16
N ASN A 200 0.49 -4.10 0.58
CA ASN A 200 0.78 -2.67 0.58
C ASN A 200 1.80 -2.26 -0.50
N ILE A 201 2.14 -3.18 -1.40
CA ILE A 201 3.03 -2.95 -2.53
C ILE A 201 2.29 -3.36 -3.80
N THR A 202 2.16 -2.45 -4.77
CA THR A 202 1.57 -2.76 -6.08
C THR A 202 2.51 -3.59 -6.95
N LEU A 203 1.95 -4.22 -7.99
CA LEU A 203 2.73 -4.88 -9.04
C LEU A 203 3.55 -3.90 -9.90
N ASP A 204 3.25 -2.60 -9.92
CA ASP A 204 4.15 -1.58 -10.51
C ASP A 204 5.08 -0.89 -9.48
N CYS A 205 5.34 -1.60 -8.37
CA CYS A 205 6.30 -1.24 -7.33
C CYS A 205 6.02 0.11 -6.64
N ARG A 206 4.75 0.39 -6.37
CA ARG A 206 4.31 1.52 -5.55
C ARG A 206 4.05 1.07 -4.13
N ILE A 207 4.55 1.84 -3.16
CA ILE A 207 4.26 1.66 -1.74
C ILE A 207 3.01 2.47 -1.40
N VAL A 208 2.02 1.88 -0.72
CA VAL A 208 0.69 2.47 -0.49
C VAL A 208 0.20 2.26 0.94
N ASP A 209 -0.95 2.85 1.30
CA ASP A 209 -1.49 2.83 2.67
C ASP A 209 -0.51 3.47 3.68
N LEU A 210 -0.24 4.75 3.42
CA LEU A 210 0.74 5.57 4.12
C LEU A 210 0.20 6.18 5.42
N ASP A 211 -1.05 5.89 5.78
CA ASP A 211 -1.68 6.28 7.04
C ASP A 211 -1.03 5.62 8.27
N SER A 212 -0.23 4.58 8.06
CA SER A 212 0.51 3.86 9.09
C SER A 212 1.95 4.32 9.30
N VAL A 213 2.46 5.23 8.46
CA VAL A 213 3.84 5.69 8.45
C VAL A 213 4.18 6.43 9.77
N LYS A 214 5.36 6.16 10.32
CA LYS A 214 5.83 6.75 11.59
C LYS A 214 7.23 7.31 11.43
N LYS A 215 7.53 8.36 12.21
CA LYS A 215 8.91 8.86 12.32
C LYS A 215 9.80 7.85 13.02
N ILE A 216 11.02 7.73 12.52
CA ILE A 216 12.10 7.04 13.21
C ILE A 216 12.44 7.83 14.48
N LYS A 217 12.62 7.14 15.60
CA LYS A 217 12.76 7.77 16.93
C LYS A 217 14.21 7.97 17.38
N THR A 218 15.17 7.49 16.61
CA THR A 218 16.59 7.43 16.99
C THR A 218 17.46 7.98 15.86
N ASP A 219 18.50 8.72 16.23
CA ASP A 219 19.52 9.19 15.30
C ASP A 219 20.37 8.02 14.75
N LYS A 220 20.47 6.92 15.51
CA LYS A 220 21.03 5.65 15.06
C LYS A 220 19.95 4.78 14.42
N TRP A 221 19.39 5.26 13.32
CA TRP A 221 18.21 4.68 12.71
C TRP A 221 18.38 3.23 12.22
N LEU A 222 19.61 2.79 11.90
CA LEU A 222 19.87 1.40 11.52
C LEU A 222 19.71 0.40 12.67
N ASP A 223 19.83 0.88 13.92
CA ASP A 223 19.57 0.06 15.11
C ASP A 223 18.06 -0.03 15.42
N ASP A 224 17.22 0.74 14.71
CA ASP A 224 15.77 0.69 14.91
C ASP A 224 15.20 -0.62 14.36
N LYS A 225 14.64 -1.44 15.25
CA LYS A 225 14.00 -2.71 14.91
C LYS A 225 12.93 -2.56 13.84
N GLN A 226 12.23 -1.43 13.76
CA GLN A 226 11.20 -1.23 12.76
C GLN A 226 11.76 -0.97 11.36
N VAL A 227 12.92 -0.30 11.25
CA VAL A 227 13.65 -0.14 9.98
C VAL A 227 14.07 -1.52 9.45
N LYS A 228 14.58 -2.38 10.34
CA LYS A 228 14.88 -3.78 10.01
C LYS A 228 13.64 -4.53 9.55
N ASN A 229 12.53 -4.39 10.27
CA ASN A 229 11.27 -5.05 9.91
C ASN A 229 10.74 -4.63 8.54
N ASP A 230 10.83 -3.34 8.19
CA ASP A 230 10.41 -2.85 6.87
C ASP A 230 11.19 -3.55 5.74
N LEU A 231 12.52 -3.70 5.90
CA LEU A 231 13.34 -4.42 4.92
C LEU A 231 13.00 -5.92 4.87
N LEU A 232 12.79 -6.56 6.01
CA LEU A 232 12.37 -7.97 6.05
C LEU A 232 11.04 -8.18 5.33
N TRP A 233 10.05 -7.34 5.60
CA TRP A 233 8.75 -7.41 4.94
C TRP A 233 8.87 -7.14 3.44
N ALA A 234 9.63 -6.13 3.02
CA ALA A 234 9.87 -5.85 1.62
C ALA A 234 10.52 -7.04 0.88
N ILE A 235 11.53 -7.67 1.49
CA ILE A 235 12.21 -8.84 0.91
C ILE A 235 11.27 -10.05 0.86
N ARG A 236 10.46 -10.29 1.89
CA ARG A 236 9.45 -11.35 1.89
C ARG A 236 8.44 -11.14 0.77
N SER A 237 7.93 -9.92 0.62
CA SER A 237 7.02 -9.55 -0.47
C SER A 237 7.67 -9.72 -1.84
N LEU A 238 8.94 -9.34 -2.00
CA LEU A 238 9.70 -9.55 -3.24
C LEU A 238 9.89 -11.04 -3.57
N ASN A 239 10.23 -11.86 -2.57
CA ASN A 239 10.36 -13.30 -2.73
C ASN A 239 9.02 -13.95 -3.08
N TRP A 240 7.91 -13.45 -2.53
CA TRP A 240 6.56 -13.86 -2.88
C TRP A 240 6.26 -13.57 -4.36
N LEU A 241 6.54 -12.34 -4.83
CA LEU A 241 6.42 -11.99 -6.26
C LEU A 241 7.25 -12.93 -7.14
N GLY A 242 8.53 -13.15 -6.80
CA GLY A 242 9.41 -14.06 -7.52
C GLY A 242 8.93 -15.52 -7.53
N ARG A 243 8.07 -15.94 -6.59
CA ARG A 243 7.39 -17.26 -6.62
C ARG A 243 6.33 -17.34 -7.70
N PHE A 244 5.44 -16.35 -7.80
CA PHE A 244 4.36 -16.38 -8.79
C PHE A 244 4.82 -16.04 -10.21
N GLN A 245 5.98 -15.41 -10.36
CA GLN A 245 6.59 -15.16 -11.67
C GLN A 245 7.47 -16.33 -12.16
N ASP A 246 7.42 -17.48 -11.49
CA ASP A 246 8.19 -18.70 -11.82
C ASP A 246 9.72 -18.51 -11.88
N ILE A 247 10.26 -17.51 -11.16
CA ILE A 247 11.70 -17.24 -11.10
C ILE A 247 12.39 -18.36 -10.33
N LYS A 248 13.28 -19.09 -11.00
CA LYS A 248 14.00 -20.26 -10.45
C LYS A 248 15.10 -19.87 -9.45
N GLY A 249 15.42 -20.80 -8.55
CA GLY A 249 16.20 -20.59 -7.32
C GLY A 249 17.41 -19.65 -7.42
N GLY A 250 18.36 -19.91 -8.33
CA GLY A 250 19.56 -19.06 -8.47
C GLY A 250 19.24 -17.60 -8.82
N ALA A 251 18.28 -17.37 -9.71
CA ALA A 251 17.81 -16.03 -10.05
C ALA A 251 17.02 -15.37 -8.91
N ARG A 252 16.29 -16.15 -8.10
CA ARG A 252 15.59 -15.63 -6.91
C ARG A 252 16.57 -15.14 -5.85
N ASN A 253 17.69 -15.83 -5.64
CA ASN A 253 18.71 -15.39 -4.69
C ASN A 253 19.32 -14.04 -5.08
N ASN A 254 19.40 -13.75 -6.38
CA ASN A 254 19.88 -12.46 -6.87
C ASN A 254 18.91 -11.32 -6.55
N LEU A 255 17.60 -11.57 -6.44
CA LEU A 255 16.60 -10.53 -6.14
C LEU A 255 16.85 -9.86 -4.78
N THR A 256 17.20 -10.65 -3.77
CA THR A 256 17.52 -10.09 -2.45
C THR A 256 18.79 -9.24 -2.51
N SER A 257 19.80 -9.65 -3.29
CA SER A 257 21.00 -8.82 -3.48
C SER A 257 20.68 -7.54 -4.23
N ASP A 258 19.99 -7.64 -5.37
CA ASP A 258 19.60 -6.50 -6.21
C ASP A 258 18.77 -5.47 -5.42
N PHE A 259 17.86 -5.94 -4.56
CA PHE A 259 17.13 -5.10 -3.62
C PHE A 259 18.06 -4.36 -2.67
N PHE A 260 18.97 -5.07 -1.98
CA PHE A 260 19.87 -4.45 -1.01
C PHE A 260 20.88 -3.50 -1.66
N ASP A 261 21.43 -3.88 -2.80
CA ASP A 261 22.43 -3.09 -3.51
C ASP A 261 21.78 -1.79 -4.02
N SER A 262 20.52 -1.86 -4.48
CA SER A 262 19.73 -0.67 -4.78
C SER A 262 19.41 0.16 -3.53
N TYR A 263 18.94 -0.47 -2.44
CA TYR A 263 18.63 0.22 -1.20
C TYR A 263 19.84 1.00 -0.66
N ILE A 264 20.99 0.33 -0.55
CA ILE A 264 22.24 0.90 -0.02
C ILE A 264 22.75 2.04 -0.91
N SER A 265 22.76 1.85 -2.24
CA SER A 265 23.24 2.88 -3.18
C SER A 265 22.36 4.13 -3.20
N ASN A 266 21.11 4.05 -2.69
CA ASN A 266 20.18 5.16 -2.60
C ASN A 266 20.05 5.76 -1.19
N LEU A 267 20.83 5.31 -0.19
CA LEU A 267 20.88 5.98 1.11
C LEU A 267 21.64 7.31 1.02
N THR A 268 21.02 8.38 1.53
CA THR A 268 21.56 9.74 1.51
C THR A 268 22.42 10.05 2.74
N THR A 269 22.16 9.36 3.85
CA THR A 269 22.99 9.48 5.05
C THR A 269 24.33 8.78 4.82
N LYS A 270 25.42 9.46 5.18
CA LYS A 270 26.75 8.85 5.28
C LYS A 270 26.77 7.87 6.44
N VAL A 271 26.17 6.72 6.24
CA VAL A 271 26.34 5.58 7.15
C VAL A 271 27.73 5.00 6.91
N ASN A 272 28.43 4.64 7.98
CA ASN A 272 29.69 3.91 7.86
C ASN A 272 29.46 2.61 7.06
N PRO A 273 30.25 2.33 6.00
CA PRO A 273 30.15 1.09 5.24
C PRO A 273 30.15 -0.19 6.10
N GLU A 274 30.88 -0.21 7.21
CA GLU A 274 30.90 -1.34 8.14
C GLU A 274 29.54 -1.58 8.81
N ASP A 275 28.85 -0.50 9.21
CA ASP A 275 27.51 -0.56 9.79
C ASP A 275 26.50 -1.08 8.76
N ILE A 276 26.61 -0.64 7.50
CA ILE A 276 25.77 -1.14 6.40
C ILE A 276 25.99 -2.63 6.17
N ILE A 277 27.25 -3.09 6.16
CA ILE A 277 27.59 -4.50 5.96
C ILE A 277 27.05 -5.34 7.12
N SER A 278 27.27 -4.90 8.35
CA SER A 278 26.76 -5.56 9.56
C SER A 278 25.24 -5.64 9.53
N PHE A 279 24.58 -4.53 9.19
CA PHE A 279 23.14 -4.44 9.07
C PHE A 279 22.58 -5.36 7.98
N LYS A 280 23.14 -5.34 6.75
CA LYS A 280 22.77 -6.24 5.65
C LYS A 280 22.87 -7.70 6.09
N ARG A 281 23.98 -8.11 6.72
CA ARG A 281 24.12 -9.48 7.27
C ARG A 281 23.04 -9.79 8.31
N SER A 282 22.76 -8.85 9.21
CA SER A 282 21.75 -9.05 10.26
C SER A 282 20.34 -9.27 9.71
N VAL A 283 19.99 -8.60 8.60
CA VAL A 283 18.69 -8.78 7.93
C VAL A 283 18.69 -10.11 7.17
N LEU A 284 19.73 -10.38 6.38
CA LEU A 284 19.83 -11.61 5.58
C LEU A 284 19.79 -12.88 6.43
N ASN A 285 20.43 -12.87 7.60
CA ASN A 285 20.40 -14.02 8.51
C ASN A 285 18.97 -14.37 8.98
N GLU A 286 18.06 -13.40 9.07
CA GLU A 286 16.66 -13.65 9.44
C GLU A 286 15.79 -14.08 8.25
N VAL A 287 16.21 -13.76 7.01
CA VAL A 287 15.51 -14.20 5.80
C VAL A 287 15.75 -15.69 5.50
N VAL A 288 16.93 -16.23 5.86
CA VAL A 288 17.33 -17.63 5.57
C VAL A 288 16.65 -18.66 6.49
N ILE A 289 16.06 -18.23 7.61
CA ILE A 289 15.50 -19.12 8.64
C ILE A 289 14.05 -19.57 8.32
N GLU A 290 13.42 -19.04 7.27
CA GLU A 290 12.04 -19.35 6.83
C GLU A 290 11.96 -19.99 5.43
#